data_AF-A0A8J4Q7I2-F1
#
_entry.id   AF-A0A8J4Q7I2-F1
#
_cell.length_a   1.000
_cell.length_b   1.000
_cell.length_c   1.000
_cell.angle_alpha   90.00
_cell.angle_beta   90.00
_cell.angle_gamma   90.00
#
_symmetry.space_group_name_H-M   'P 1'
#
loop_
_entity.id
_entity.type
_entity.pdbx_description
1 polymer ?
#
loop_
_entity_poly.entity_id
_entity_poly.type
_entity_poly.pdbx_seq_one_letter_code
_entity_poly.pdbx_strand_id
1 'polypeptide(L)'
;MGRAEKEQLNKTLTSHLNTIHETLQVLDQSPASSLDKVSWEEVIKMGDQVSKQATMAGMLWTGETQEVKALEENMEAYFNVLQGFLLLCHGSSVRAGPTLSSCIHKSAKQVVDSSFKLFMESVSSYGSHKKDQKLSIPQLVGSVWNSCSALKKTPSTNVTAIGRDETYEEASNKAESGPQDDDNSCEDELGNDLSPEEMKVAQSAIGVVSETLVVIKDLIRSITGLLELENPNDCSNFVDCLEKLLKLCQGIGEQIDELGACLYPPQEVPAMKATSEKIFSIIDDMQVVLLLLIWKPKCRTLP
;
A
#
# COMPACT_ATOMS: atom_id res chain seq x y z
N MET A 1 42.67 -0.08 -13.05
CA MET A 1 41.82 -0.16 -14.26
C MET A 1 40.38 -0.04 -13.79
N GLY A 2 39.49 0.65 -14.50
CA GLY A 2 38.05 0.66 -14.17
C GLY A 2 37.40 1.98 -13.75
N ARG A 3 38.14 3.08 -13.54
CA ARG A 3 37.51 4.37 -13.18
C ARG A 3 36.71 4.98 -14.34
N ALA A 4 37.29 5.01 -15.54
CA ALA A 4 36.60 5.54 -16.73
C ALA A 4 35.40 4.68 -17.12
N GLU A 5 35.53 3.36 -17.01
CA GLU A 5 34.46 2.39 -17.26
C GLU A 5 33.33 2.52 -16.24
N LYS A 6 33.65 2.66 -14.95
CA LYS A 6 32.66 2.94 -13.90
C LYS A 6 31.91 4.25 -14.14
N GLU A 7 32.62 5.30 -14.54
CA GLU A 7 32.02 6.59 -14.91
C GLU A 7 31.07 6.45 -16.09
N GLN A 8 31.45 5.67 -17.11
CA GLN A 8 30.61 5.36 -18.25
C GLN A 8 29.34 4.61 -17.83
N LEU A 9 29.47 3.51 -17.07
CA LEU A 9 28.35 2.74 -16.54
C LEU A 9 27.40 3.60 -15.70
N ASN A 10 27.95 4.53 -14.91
CA ASN A 10 27.16 5.45 -14.09
C ASN A 10 26.35 6.44 -14.94
N LYS A 11 26.95 6.98 -16.01
CA LYS A 11 26.23 7.85 -16.97
C LYS A 11 25.08 7.10 -17.66
N THR A 12 25.36 5.88 -18.14
CA THR A 12 24.35 5.02 -18.76
C THR A 12 23.22 4.70 -17.78
N LEU A 13 23.55 4.29 -16.55
CA LEU A 13 22.57 4.04 -15.50
C LEU A 13 21.73 5.29 -15.21
N THR A 14 22.35 6.45 -15.00
CA THR A 14 21.65 7.70 -14.69
C THR A 14 20.63 8.06 -15.78
N SER A 15 20.96 7.86 -17.06
CA SER A 15 20.03 8.06 -18.16
C SER A 15 18.79 7.17 -18.02
N HIS A 16 18.97 5.86 -17.75
CA HIS A 16 17.86 4.94 -17.57
C HIS A 16 17.03 5.25 -16.31
N LEU A 17 17.66 5.62 -15.20
CA LEU A 17 16.96 5.99 -13.97
C LEU A 17 16.03 7.18 -14.19
N ASN A 18 16.48 8.20 -14.94
CA ASN A 18 15.65 9.35 -15.28
C ASN A 18 14.44 8.96 -16.13
N THR A 19 14.63 8.16 -17.18
CA THR A 19 13.53 7.66 -18.03
C THR A 19 12.51 6.85 -17.24
N ILE A 20 12.96 5.99 -16.32
CA ILE A 20 12.04 5.23 -15.45
C ILE A 20 11.34 6.14 -14.47
N HIS A 21 12.01 7.14 -13.91
CA HIS A 21 11.39 8.10 -13.01
C HIS A 21 10.29 8.90 -13.73
N GLU A 22 10.55 9.39 -14.94
CA GLU A 22 9.55 10.04 -15.79
C GLU A 22 8.39 9.09 -16.12
N THR A 23 8.66 7.82 -16.42
CA THR A 23 7.61 6.82 -16.68
C THR A 23 6.81 6.52 -15.43
N LEU A 24 7.43 6.47 -14.25
CA LEU A 24 6.75 6.26 -12.97
C LEU A 24 5.80 7.42 -12.66
N GLN A 25 6.17 8.66 -12.97
CA GLN A 25 5.29 9.83 -12.82
C GLN A 25 4.04 9.75 -13.71
N VAL A 26 4.05 8.98 -14.79
CA VAL A 26 2.84 8.73 -15.59
C VAL A 26 1.79 7.97 -14.77
N LEU A 27 2.17 7.15 -13.79
CA LEU A 27 1.22 6.47 -12.89
C LEU A 27 0.47 7.43 -11.97
N ASP A 28 0.97 8.65 -11.75
CA ASP A 28 0.26 9.67 -10.98
C ASP A 28 -0.84 10.35 -11.81
N GLN A 29 -0.82 10.15 -13.13
CA GLN A 29 -1.81 10.69 -14.05
C GLN A 29 -2.99 9.71 -14.18
N SER A 30 -4.20 10.25 -14.29
CA SER A 30 -5.37 9.42 -14.56
C SER A 30 -5.32 8.88 -15.99
N PRO A 31 -5.37 7.55 -16.20
CA PRO A 31 -5.43 6.98 -17.53
C PRO A 31 -6.68 7.49 -18.27
N ALA A 32 -6.58 7.70 -19.58
CA ALA A 32 -7.73 8.08 -20.38
C ALA A 32 -8.83 7.01 -20.26
N SER A 33 -10.05 7.43 -19.94
CA SER A 33 -11.19 6.53 -19.71
C SER A 33 -11.63 5.76 -20.96
N SER A 34 -11.19 6.19 -22.14
CA SER A 34 -11.44 5.54 -23.43
C SER A 34 -10.48 4.40 -23.75
N LEU A 35 -9.44 4.17 -22.95
CA LEU A 35 -8.48 3.08 -23.15
C LEU A 35 -9.05 1.74 -22.66
N ASP A 36 -8.61 0.65 -23.29
CA ASP A 36 -8.89 -0.68 -22.79
C ASP A 36 -8.06 -0.95 -21.53
N LYS A 37 -8.72 -1.51 -20.51
CA LYS A 37 -8.06 -1.90 -19.27
C LYS A 37 -7.18 -3.12 -19.52
N VAL A 38 -5.89 -3.00 -19.18
CA VAL A 38 -4.92 -4.10 -19.21
C VAL A 38 -5.19 -5.06 -18.05
N SER A 39 -5.11 -6.36 -18.31
CA SER A 39 -5.31 -7.39 -17.29
C SER A 39 -4.13 -7.41 -16.30
N TRP A 40 -4.43 -7.56 -15.00
CA TRP A 40 -3.38 -7.62 -13.98
C TRP A 40 -2.48 -8.87 -14.15
N GLU A 41 -3.00 -9.93 -14.74
CA GLU A 41 -2.23 -11.11 -15.12
C GLU A 41 -1.12 -10.78 -16.13
N GLU A 42 -1.33 -9.80 -17.02
CA GLU A 42 -0.30 -9.31 -17.94
C GLU A 42 0.80 -8.54 -17.20
N VAL A 43 0.43 -7.74 -16.19
CA VAL A 43 1.38 -7.06 -15.30
C VAL A 43 2.23 -8.07 -14.55
N ILE A 44 1.63 -9.11 -13.99
CA ILE A 44 2.35 -10.19 -13.29
C ILE A 44 3.33 -10.89 -14.23
N LYS A 45 2.90 -11.24 -15.46
CA LYS A 45 3.77 -11.85 -16.46
C LYS A 45 4.95 -10.95 -16.82
N MET A 46 4.74 -9.63 -16.90
CA MET A 46 5.83 -8.69 -17.14
C MET A 46 6.77 -8.58 -15.94
N GLY A 47 6.25 -8.61 -14.71
CA GLY A 47 7.06 -8.72 -13.49
C GLY A 47 7.94 -9.98 -13.45
N ASP A 48 7.45 -11.11 -13.97
CA ASP A 48 8.27 -12.32 -14.14
C ASP A 48 9.42 -12.08 -15.14
N GLN A 49 9.22 -11.26 -16.19
CA GLN A 49 10.30 -10.86 -17.10
C GLN A 49 11.32 -9.94 -16.43
N VAL A 50 10.88 -8.98 -15.61
CA VAL A 50 11.77 -8.16 -14.79
C VAL A 50 12.64 -9.05 -13.88
N SER A 51 12.05 -10.06 -13.24
CA SER A 51 12.78 -11.01 -12.40
C SER A 51 13.81 -11.83 -13.19
N LYS A 52 13.47 -12.29 -14.40
CA LYS A 52 14.42 -12.98 -15.29
C LYS A 52 15.59 -12.08 -15.69
N GLN A 53 15.32 -10.84 -16.06
CA GLN A 53 16.36 -9.86 -16.37
C GLN A 53 17.24 -9.56 -15.15
N ALA A 54 16.66 -9.52 -13.94
CA ALA A 54 17.43 -9.35 -12.70
C ALA A 54 18.40 -10.52 -12.48
N THR A 55 17.98 -11.75 -12.77
CA THR A 55 18.87 -12.92 -12.70
C THR A 55 20.00 -12.83 -13.72
N MET A 56 19.72 -12.41 -14.96
CA MET A 56 20.74 -12.19 -15.98
C MET A 56 21.74 -11.12 -15.54
N ALA A 57 21.26 -9.99 -15.02
CA ALA A 57 22.09 -8.94 -14.44
C ALA A 57 22.97 -9.51 -13.31
N GLY A 58 22.38 -10.22 -12.36
CA GLY A 58 23.12 -10.83 -11.24
C GLY A 58 24.25 -11.74 -11.70
N MET A 59 24.02 -12.58 -12.71
CA MET A 59 25.06 -13.45 -13.27
C MET A 59 26.19 -12.67 -13.94
N LEU A 60 25.87 -11.59 -14.68
CA LEU A 60 26.87 -10.73 -15.31
C LEU A 60 27.71 -9.96 -14.28
N TRP A 61 27.05 -9.35 -13.29
CA TRP A 61 27.72 -8.56 -12.24
C TRP A 61 28.51 -9.43 -11.26
N THR A 62 28.20 -10.72 -11.11
CA THR A 62 28.98 -11.65 -10.26
C THR A 62 29.97 -12.52 -11.04
N GLY A 63 29.98 -12.39 -12.37
CA GLY A 63 30.82 -13.14 -13.29
C GLY A 63 32.31 -12.89 -13.11
N GLU A 64 33.14 -13.80 -13.64
CA GLU A 64 34.60 -13.67 -13.55
C GLU A 64 35.13 -12.47 -14.35
N THR A 65 34.49 -12.18 -15.49
CA THR A 65 34.81 -11.06 -16.38
C THR A 65 33.59 -10.17 -16.53
N GLN A 66 33.69 -8.92 -16.09
CA GLN A 66 32.65 -7.90 -16.21
C GLN A 66 32.98 -7.02 -17.43
N GLU A 67 32.53 -7.44 -18.62
CA GLU A 67 32.72 -6.65 -19.84
C GLU A 67 31.73 -5.48 -19.86
N VAL A 68 32.24 -4.25 -19.90
CA VAL A 68 31.44 -3.00 -19.84
C VAL A 68 30.30 -3.02 -20.86
N LYS A 69 30.59 -3.41 -22.09
CA LYS A 69 29.60 -3.46 -23.17
C LYS A 69 28.43 -4.40 -22.85
N ALA A 70 28.72 -5.60 -22.35
CA ALA A 70 27.70 -6.56 -21.95
C ALA A 70 26.86 -6.05 -20.76
N LEU A 71 27.47 -5.29 -19.84
CA LEU A 71 26.76 -4.67 -18.72
C LEU A 71 25.83 -3.54 -19.19
N GLU A 72 26.26 -2.74 -20.17
CA GLU A 72 25.42 -1.68 -20.78
C GLU A 72 24.24 -2.28 -21.55
N GLU A 73 24.48 -3.27 -22.40
CA GLU A 73 23.42 -3.97 -23.15
C GLU A 73 22.41 -4.64 -22.20
N ASN A 74 22.89 -5.22 -21.09
CA ASN A 74 22.00 -5.77 -20.07
C ASN A 74 21.21 -4.69 -19.31
N MET A 75 21.82 -3.56 -18.96
CA MET A 75 21.12 -2.43 -18.35
C MET A 75 19.99 -1.94 -19.27
N GLU A 76 20.28 -1.74 -20.56
CA GLU A 76 19.29 -1.32 -21.54
C GLU A 76 18.13 -2.33 -21.64
N ALA A 77 18.44 -3.62 -21.81
CA ALA A 77 17.43 -4.66 -21.88
C ALA A 77 16.57 -4.73 -20.61
N TYR A 78 17.18 -4.61 -19.43
CA TYR A 78 16.49 -4.62 -18.15
C TYR A 78 15.53 -3.43 -18.04
N PHE A 79 16.03 -2.21 -18.28
CA PHE A 79 15.25 -1.00 -18.11
C PHE A 79 14.14 -0.86 -19.15
N ASN A 80 14.30 -1.39 -20.35
CA ASN A 80 13.22 -1.48 -21.34
C ASN A 80 12.08 -2.40 -20.84
N VAL A 81 12.42 -3.54 -20.22
CA VAL A 81 11.41 -4.44 -19.61
C VAL A 81 10.73 -3.77 -18.41
N LEU A 82 11.49 -3.07 -17.56
CA LEU A 82 10.94 -2.33 -16.42
C LEU A 82 10.01 -1.19 -16.87
N GLN A 83 10.36 -0.48 -17.94
CA GLN A 83 9.50 0.55 -18.52
C GLN A 83 8.20 -0.06 -19.05
N GLY A 84 8.29 -1.18 -19.79
CA GLY A 84 7.12 -1.93 -20.25
C GLY A 84 6.22 -2.38 -19.10
N PHE A 85 6.81 -2.84 -17.99
CA PHE A 85 6.08 -3.16 -16.77
C PHE A 85 5.29 -1.96 -16.22
N LEU A 86 5.91 -0.77 -16.12
CA LEU A 86 5.24 0.43 -15.64
C LEU A 86 4.07 0.87 -16.53
N LEU A 87 4.24 0.76 -17.85
CA LEU A 87 3.17 1.08 -18.81
C LEU A 87 1.97 0.12 -18.66
N LEU A 88 2.22 -1.17 -18.41
CA LEU A 88 1.15 -2.13 -18.12
C LEU A 88 0.47 -1.84 -16.78
N CYS A 89 1.22 -1.46 -15.73
CA CYS A 89 0.64 -1.00 -14.47
C CYS A 89 -0.30 0.20 -14.66
N HIS A 90 0.10 1.16 -15.49
CA HIS A 90 -0.73 2.31 -15.84
C HIS A 90 -2.00 1.88 -16.61
N GLY A 91 -1.85 0.98 -17.59
CA GLY A 91 -2.98 0.40 -18.31
C GLY A 91 -3.96 -0.39 -17.41
N SER A 92 -3.46 -1.07 -16.38
CA SER A 92 -4.32 -1.76 -15.39
C SER A 92 -5.01 -0.81 -14.42
N SER A 93 -4.54 0.43 -14.32
CA SER A 93 -5.16 1.49 -13.51
C SER A 93 -6.34 2.15 -14.22
N VAL A 94 -6.60 1.83 -15.49
CA VAL A 94 -7.79 2.28 -16.21
C VAL A 94 -9.04 1.84 -15.45
N ARG A 95 -9.89 2.81 -15.08
CA ARG A 95 -11.12 2.63 -14.27
C ARG A 95 -10.87 2.06 -12.85
N ALA A 96 -9.63 2.07 -12.37
CA ALA A 96 -9.33 1.81 -10.98
C ALA A 96 -9.87 2.96 -10.11
N GLY A 97 -10.50 2.61 -8.99
CA GLY A 97 -10.80 3.55 -7.92
C GLY A 97 -9.51 3.97 -7.19
N PRO A 98 -9.56 5.03 -6.37
CA PRO A 98 -8.39 5.53 -5.65
C PRO A 98 -7.63 4.46 -4.87
N THR A 99 -8.35 3.55 -4.19
CA THR A 99 -7.75 2.51 -3.35
C THR A 99 -6.99 1.46 -4.18
N LEU A 100 -7.60 0.97 -5.27
CA LEU A 100 -6.91 0.06 -6.19
C LEU A 100 -5.72 0.74 -6.88
N SER A 101 -5.88 1.99 -7.33
CA SER A 101 -4.82 2.75 -7.98
C SER A 101 -3.61 2.92 -7.05
N SER A 102 -3.85 3.23 -5.77
CA SER A 102 -2.82 3.31 -4.72
C SER A 102 -2.10 1.96 -4.54
N CYS A 103 -2.84 0.84 -4.49
CA CYS A 103 -2.25 -0.50 -4.39
C CYS A 103 -1.34 -0.84 -5.58
N ILE A 104 -1.78 -0.52 -6.80
CA ILE A 104 -1.01 -0.71 -8.04
C ILE A 104 0.25 0.15 -8.00
N HIS A 105 0.11 1.45 -7.69
CA HIS A 105 1.23 2.38 -7.64
C HIS A 105 2.28 1.93 -6.61
N LYS A 106 1.86 1.57 -5.39
CA LYS A 106 2.75 1.06 -4.33
C LYS A 106 3.52 -0.18 -4.78
N SER A 107 2.85 -1.10 -5.47
CA SER A 107 3.44 -2.34 -5.97
C SER A 107 4.44 -2.06 -7.11
N ALA A 108 4.10 -1.18 -8.04
CA ALA A 108 4.98 -0.74 -9.12
C ALA A 108 6.23 -0.05 -8.58
N LYS A 109 6.06 0.87 -7.61
CA LYS A 109 7.14 1.57 -6.95
C LYS A 109 8.08 0.62 -6.21
N GLN A 110 7.56 -0.42 -5.54
CA GLN A 110 8.40 -1.42 -4.87
C GLN A 110 9.31 -2.18 -5.85
N VAL A 111 8.79 -2.55 -7.03
CA VAL A 111 9.59 -3.17 -8.10
C VAL A 111 10.65 -2.20 -8.61
N VAL A 112 10.30 -0.93 -8.85
CA VAL A 112 11.26 0.11 -9.28
C VAL A 112 12.35 0.34 -8.24
N ASP A 113 11.98 0.54 -6.98
CA ASP A 113 12.91 0.84 -5.89
C ASP A 113 13.94 -0.30 -5.69
N SER A 114 13.48 -1.56 -5.74
CA SER A 114 14.39 -2.73 -5.67
C SER A 114 15.27 -2.86 -6.90
N SER A 115 14.74 -2.55 -8.09
CA SER A 115 15.50 -2.54 -9.36
C SER A 115 16.59 -1.47 -9.35
N PHE A 116 16.27 -0.25 -8.91
CA PHE A 116 17.20 0.86 -8.80
C PHE A 116 18.32 0.50 -7.84
N LYS A 117 17.98 -0.07 -6.67
CA LYS A 117 18.96 -0.52 -5.69
C LYS A 117 19.92 -1.56 -6.27
N LEU A 118 19.41 -2.55 -7.02
CA LEU A 118 20.24 -3.55 -7.69
C LEU A 118 21.32 -2.88 -8.56
N PHE A 119 20.94 -1.99 -9.46
CA PHE A 119 21.90 -1.40 -10.41
C PHE A 119 22.79 -0.32 -9.79
N MET A 120 22.27 0.52 -8.89
CA MET A 120 23.08 1.53 -8.20
C MET A 120 24.22 0.89 -7.40
N GLU A 121 23.93 -0.17 -6.65
CA GLU A 121 24.94 -0.90 -5.88
C GLU A 121 25.89 -1.71 -6.78
N SER A 122 25.38 -2.28 -7.88
CA SER A 122 26.20 -3.00 -8.86
C SER A 122 27.23 -2.08 -9.53
N VAL A 123 26.80 -0.92 -10.04
CA VAL A 123 27.69 0.07 -10.65
C VAL A 123 28.64 0.68 -9.61
N SER A 124 28.16 0.94 -8.39
CA SER A 124 29.00 1.48 -7.31
C SER A 124 30.11 0.51 -6.90
N SER A 125 29.84 -0.79 -6.95
CA SER A 125 30.83 -1.82 -6.62
C SER A 125 31.73 -2.22 -7.79
N TYR A 126 31.46 -1.76 -9.02
CA TYR A 126 32.30 -2.07 -10.20
C TYR A 126 33.77 -1.71 -9.96
N GLY A 127 34.67 -2.67 -10.22
CA GLY A 127 36.10 -2.56 -9.97
C GLY A 127 36.55 -2.70 -8.51
N SER A 128 35.64 -2.99 -7.57
CA SER A 128 35.96 -3.26 -6.15
C SER A 128 36.28 -4.74 -5.89
N HIS A 129 36.57 -5.11 -4.63
CA HIS A 129 36.88 -6.48 -4.21
C HIS A 129 35.72 -7.45 -4.51
N LYS A 130 35.96 -8.43 -5.40
CA LYS A 130 34.98 -9.41 -5.90
C LYS A 130 34.25 -10.25 -4.82
N LYS A 131 34.79 -10.36 -3.59
CA LYS A 131 34.19 -11.19 -2.54
C LYS A 131 32.88 -10.62 -2.00
N ASP A 132 32.80 -9.30 -1.84
CA ASP A 132 31.62 -8.65 -1.29
C ASP A 132 30.49 -8.57 -2.32
N GLN A 133 30.83 -8.33 -3.60
CA GLN A 133 29.87 -8.40 -4.72
C GLN A 133 29.20 -9.78 -4.85
N LYS A 134 29.96 -10.86 -4.68
CA LYS A 134 29.43 -12.23 -4.76
C LYS A 134 28.41 -12.54 -3.65
N LEU A 135 28.37 -11.76 -2.58
CA LEU A 135 27.41 -11.90 -1.50
C LEU A 135 26.24 -10.92 -1.64
N SER A 136 26.51 -9.65 -1.97
CA SER A 136 25.49 -8.59 -2.00
C SER A 136 24.61 -8.63 -3.26
N ILE A 137 25.18 -8.88 -4.44
CA ILE A 137 24.42 -8.88 -5.71
C ILE A 137 23.31 -9.95 -5.71
N PRO A 138 23.55 -11.21 -5.29
CA PRO A 138 22.48 -12.20 -5.19
C PRO A 138 21.36 -11.79 -4.24
N GLN A 139 21.67 -11.10 -3.13
CA GLN A 139 20.66 -10.58 -2.21
C GLN A 139 19.80 -9.48 -2.85
N LEU A 140 20.43 -8.59 -3.62
CA LEU A 140 19.74 -7.53 -4.36
C LEU A 140 18.82 -8.11 -5.44
N VAL A 141 19.29 -9.12 -6.19
CA VAL A 141 18.45 -9.86 -7.13
C VAL A 141 17.28 -10.51 -6.41
N GLY A 142 17.52 -11.14 -5.26
CA GLY A 142 16.46 -11.70 -4.41
C GLY A 142 15.42 -10.66 -3.98
N SER A 143 15.83 -9.42 -3.69
CA SER A 143 14.90 -8.32 -3.38
C SER A 143 14.00 -7.94 -4.55
N VAL A 144 14.53 -7.93 -5.78
CA VAL A 144 13.71 -7.71 -7.00
C VAL A 144 12.72 -8.85 -7.20
N TRP A 145 13.16 -10.11 -7.04
CA TRP A 145 12.31 -11.29 -7.11
C TRP A 145 11.16 -11.25 -6.10
N ASN A 146 11.45 -10.89 -4.85
CA ASN A 146 10.44 -10.77 -3.82
C ASN A 146 9.40 -9.69 -4.16
N SER A 147 9.86 -8.55 -4.68
CA SER A 147 8.99 -7.45 -5.09
C SER A 147 8.09 -7.85 -6.28
N CYS A 148 8.64 -8.55 -7.28
CA CYS A 148 7.85 -9.06 -8.41
C CYS A 148 6.88 -10.17 -7.98
N SER A 149 7.29 -11.07 -7.07
CA SER A 149 6.42 -12.11 -6.53
C SER A 149 5.25 -11.52 -5.73
N ALA A 150 5.48 -10.40 -5.04
CA ALA A 150 4.44 -9.67 -4.31
C ALA A 150 3.32 -9.13 -5.21
N LEU A 151 3.55 -8.94 -6.52
CA LEU A 151 2.51 -8.54 -7.48
C LEU A 151 1.31 -9.49 -7.52
N LYS A 152 1.54 -10.79 -7.24
CA LYS A 152 0.48 -11.81 -7.14
C LYS A 152 -0.45 -11.56 -5.96
N LYS A 153 0.02 -10.80 -4.97
CA LYS A 153 -0.74 -10.36 -3.82
C LYS A 153 -1.30 -8.96 -4.02
N THR A 154 -1.11 -8.28 -5.14
CA THR A 154 -1.78 -7.00 -5.38
C THR A 154 -3.24 -7.27 -5.79
N PRO A 155 -4.24 -6.57 -5.23
CA PRO A 155 -5.62 -6.72 -5.68
C PRO A 155 -5.76 -6.33 -7.16
N SER A 156 -6.62 -7.04 -7.90
CA SER A 156 -6.89 -6.77 -9.33
C SER A 156 -8.21 -6.03 -9.59
N THR A 157 -9.04 -5.87 -8.54
CA THR A 157 -10.34 -5.20 -8.59
C THR A 157 -10.50 -4.21 -7.44
N ASN A 158 -11.36 -3.19 -7.61
CA ASN A 158 -11.62 -2.17 -6.59
C ASN A 158 -12.21 -2.79 -5.33
N VAL A 159 -13.15 -3.72 -5.49
CA VAL A 159 -13.78 -4.45 -4.38
C VAL A 159 -12.74 -5.18 -3.53
N THR A 160 -11.84 -5.95 -4.16
CA THR A 160 -10.80 -6.69 -3.42
C THR A 160 -9.78 -5.74 -2.77
N ALA A 161 -9.51 -4.59 -3.37
CA ALA A 161 -8.61 -3.59 -2.79
C ALA A 161 -9.20 -2.99 -1.51
N ILE A 162 -10.46 -2.54 -1.58
CA ILE A 162 -11.18 -1.93 -0.45
C ILE A 162 -11.32 -2.93 0.70
N GLY A 163 -11.80 -4.16 0.41
CA GLY A 163 -11.97 -5.16 1.47
C GLY A 163 -10.67 -5.56 2.18
N ARG A 164 -9.50 -5.38 1.54
CA ARG A 164 -8.19 -5.62 2.17
C ARG A 164 -7.69 -4.46 3.01
N ASP A 165 -8.04 -3.24 2.65
CA ASP A 165 -7.73 -2.06 3.47
C ASP A 165 -8.55 -2.11 4.77
N GLU A 166 -9.85 -2.46 4.65
CA GLU A 166 -10.75 -2.64 5.80
C GLU A 166 -10.32 -3.76 6.77
N THR A 167 -9.75 -4.87 6.27
CA THR A 167 -9.28 -5.97 7.14
C THR A 167 -7.96 -5.68 7.84
N TYR A 168 -7.21 -4.64 7.44
CA TYR A 168 -5.97 -4.27 8.13
C TYR A 168 -6.25 -3.73 9.54
N GLU A 169 -7.39 -3.06 9.75
CA GLU A 169 -7.83 -2.58 11.07
C GLU A 169 -8.23 -3.72 12.02
N GLU A 170 -8.73 -4.84 11.49
CA GLU A 170 -9.10 -6.00 12.31
C GLU A 170 -7.88 -6.76 12.86
N ALA A 171 -6.74 -6.73 12.16
CA ALA A 171 -5.50 -7.37 12.58
C ALA A 171 -4.76 -6.57 13.67
N SER A 172 -4.87 -5.24 13.67
CA SER A 172 -4.31 -4.37 14.72
C SER A 172 -4.93 -4.66 16.09
N ASN A 173 -6.23 -5.00 16.12
CA ASN A 173 -6.96 -5.31 17.34
C ASN A 173 -6.67 -6.69 17.95
N LYS A 174 -5.90 -7.55 17.27
CA LYS A 174 -5.52 -8.89 17.78
C LYS A 174 -4.20 -8.91 18.57
N ALA A 175 -3.48 -7.78 18.66
CA ALA A 175 -2.17 -7.73 19.29
C ALA A 175 -2.21 -7.61 20.83
N GLU A 176 -3.37 -7.40 21.47
CA GLU A 176 -3.44 -7.15 22.93
C GLU A 176 -4.28 -8.13 23.76
N SER A 177 -4.77 -9.24 23.20
CA SER A 177 -5.45 -10.28 23.99
C SER A 177 -4.58 -11.54 24.15
N GLY A 178 -3.48 -11.42 24.89
CA GLY A 178 -2.74 -12.57 25.42
C GLY A 178 -3.29 -12.99 26.80
N PRO A 179 -3.22 -14.28 27.19
CA PRO A 179 -3.71 -14.72 28.50
C PRO A 179 -2.86 -14.11 29.62
N GLN A 180 -3.51 -13.53 30.62
CA GLN A 180 -2.90 -13.11 31.87
C GLN A 180 -2.33 -14.34 32.59
N ASP A 181 -1.01 -14.38 32.75
CA ASP A 181 -0.35 -15.14 33.81
C ASP A 181 0.24 -14.12 34.78
N ASP A 182 -0.30 -14.15 36.01
CA ASP A 182 0.09 -13.34 37.15
C ASP A 182 1.53 -13.65 37.61
N ASP A 183 2.10 -12.65 38.32
CA ASP A 183 3.36 -12.63 39.08
C ASP A 183 4.66 -12.39 38.31
N ASN A 184 4.92 -11.11 37.99
CA ASN A 184 6.20 -10.50 38.37
C ASN A 184 6.06 -8.97 38.54
N SER A 185 6.36 -8.50 39.74
CA SER A 185 6.23 -7.13 40.23
C SER A 185 7.08 -6.11 39.46
N CYS A 186 6.43 -5.25 38.68
CA CYS A 186 6.93 -3.94 38.25
C CYS A 186 5.77 -2.92 38.29
N GLU A 187 5.05 -2.88 39.41
CA GLU A 187 4.04 -1.86 39.69
C GLU A 187 4.66 -0.78 40.58
N ASP A 188 5.35 0.22 40.02
CA ASP A 188 5.49 1.53 40.69
C ASP A 188 6.12 2.67 39.83
N GLU A 189 5.81 2.81 38.53
CA GLU A 189 6.19 4.05 37.80
C GLU A 189 5.42 4.33 36.49
N LEU A 190 4.13 3.96 36.40
CA LEU A 190 3.22 4.60 35.44
C LEU A 190 2.15 5.35 36.23
N GLY A 191 2.33 6.67 36.30
CA GLY A 191 1.67 7.57 37.21
C GLY A 191 0.15 7.48 37.22
N ASN A 192 -0.38 7.49 38.44
CA ASN A 192 -1.75 7.82 38.80
C ASN A 192 -2.03 9.31 38.50
N ASP A 193 -1.80 9.73 37.24
CA ASP A 193 -1.69 11.13 36.81
C ASP A 193 -3.04 11.78 36.45
N LEU A 194 -4.14 11.02 36.53
CA LEU A 194 -5.49 11.51 36.29
C LEU A 194 -6.17 11.84 37.62
N SER A 195 -6.69 13.05 37.74
CA SER A 195 -7.65 13.37 38.79
C SER A 195 -8.92 12.49 38.69
N PRO A 196 -9.71 12.35 39.78
CA PRO A 196 -10.98 11.62 39.73
C PRO A 196 -11.93 12.13 38.64
N GLU A 197 -11.87 13.42 38.32
CA GLU A 197 -12.61 14.05 37.24
C GLU A 197 -12.08 13.64 35.86
N GLU A 198 -10.76 13.71 35.65
CA GLU A 198 -10.10 13.30 34.40
C GLU A 198 -10.26 11.79 34.13
N MET A 199 -10.32 10.98 35.18
CA MET A 199 -10.58 9.54 35.08
C MET A 199 -12.01 9.25 34.60
N LYS A 200 -13.00 10.04 35.02
CA LYS A 200 -14.39 9.91 34.51
C LYS A 200 -14.48 10.28 33.03
N VAL A 201 -13.74 11.30 32.62
CA VAL A 201 -13.66 11.72 31.22
C VAL A 201 -13.01 10.62 30.38
N ALA A 202 -11.92 10.02 30.85
CA ALA A 202 -11.27 8.89 30.20
C ALA A 202 -12.20 7.67 30.08
N GLN A 203 -12.93 7.30 31.14
CA GLN A 203 -13.92 6.22 31.08
C GLN A 203 -15.05 6.49 30.07
N SER A 204 -15.50 7.74 29.96
CA SER A 204 -16.51 8.13 28.98
C SER A 204 -15.98 8.01 27.54
N ALA A 205 -14.73 8.41 27.30
CA ALA A 205 -14.08 8.26 26.00
C ALA A 205 -13.92 6.77 25.61
N ILE A 206 -13.57 5.90 26.57
CA ILE A 206 -13.54 4.43 26.34
C ILE A 206 -14.91 3.93 25.86
N GLY A 207 -16.00 4.41 26.46
CA GLY A 207 -17.36 4.07 26.04
C GLY A 207 -17.63 4.48 24.59
N VAL A 208 -17.30 5.72 24.23
CA VAL A 208 -17.46 6.24 22.85
C VAL A 208 -16.68 5.40 21.85
N VAL A 209 -15.40 5.11 22.13
CA VAL A 209 -14.55 4.29 21.23
C VAL A 209 -15.10 2.87 21.10
N SER A 210 -15.56 2.27 22.21
CA SER A 210 -16.11 0.91 22.22
C SER A 210 -17.38 0.80 21.38
N GLU A 211 -18.31 1.74 21.52
CA GLU A 211 -19.54 1.79 20.72
C GLU A 211 -19.25 2.06 19.24
N THR A 212 -18.32 2.97 18.96
CA THR A 212 -17.87 3.28 17.59
C THR A 212 -17.28 2.03 16.92
N LEU A 213 -16.50 1.24 17.65
CA LEU A 213 -15.94 -0.02 17.16
C LEU A 213 -17.04 -1.05 16.82
N VAL A 214 -18.14 -1.09 17.57
CA VAL A 214 -19.29 -1.96 17.25
C VAL A 214 -19.93 -1.52 15.93
N VAL A 215 -20.14 -0.21 15.74
CA VAL A 215 -20.69 0.34 14.49
C VAL A 215 -19.81 -0.03 13.29
N ILE A 216 -18.48 0.13 13.41
CA ILE A 216 -17.53 -0.24 12.34
C ILE A 216 -17.60 -1.74 12.04
N LYS A 217 -17.64 -2.60 13.06
CA LYS A 217 -17.75 -4.07 12.86
C LYS A 217 -19.04 -4.45 12.13
N ASP A 218 -20.15 -3.83 12.47
CA ASP A 218 -21.44 -4.10 11.82
C ASP A 218 -21.49 -3.54 10.39
N LEU A 219 -20.83 -2.41 10.14
CA LEU A 219 -20.62 -1.86 8.81
C LEU A 219 -19.81 -2.82 7.93
N ILE A 220 -18.65 -3.31 8.40
CA ILE A 220 -17.81 -4.28 7.68
C ILE A 220 -18.61 -5.54 7.35
N ARG A 221 -19.36 -6.08 8.32
CA ARG A 221 -20.23 -7.25 8.11
C ARG A 221 -21.30 -6.98 7.04
N SER A 222 -21.90 -5.80 7.06
CA SER A 222 -22.91 -5.39 6.08
C SER A 222 -22.33 -5.24 4.68
N ILE A 223 -21.18 -4.57 4.54
CA ILE A 223 -20.46 -4.43 3.28
C ILE A 223 -20.07 -5.80 2.74
N THR A 224 -19.49 -6.67 3.57
CA THR A 224 -19.10 -8.03 3.19
C THR A 224 -20.28 -8.82 2.62
N GLY A 225 -21.44 -8.77 3.27
CA GLY A 225 -22.66 -9.40 2.75
C GLY A 225 -23.16 -8.79 1.43
N LEU A 226 -22.99 -7.49 1.21
CA LEU A 226 -23.31 -6.83 -0.06
C LEU A 226 -22.33 -7.24 -1.17
N LEU A 227 -21.03 -7.38 -0.86
CA LEU A 227 -20.00 -7.81 -1.81
C LEU A 227 -20.28 -9.21 -2.37
N GLU A 228 -20.85 -10.12 -1.58
CA GLU A 228 -21.23 -11.46 -2.02
C GLU A 228 -22.42 -11.47 -3.00
N LEU A 229 -23.22 -10.40 -3.02
CA LEU A 229 -24.43 -10.27 -3.83
C LEU A 229 -24.23 -9.46 -5.12
N GLU A 230 -23.13 -8.71 -5.23
CA GLU A 230 -22.87 -7.81 -6.36
C GLU A 230 -22.28 -8.55 -7.58
N ASN A 231 -22.76 -8.24 -8.79
CA ASN A 231 -22.20 -8.76 -10.03
C ASN A 231 -20.98 -7.93 -10.45
N PRO A 232 -19.80 -8.54 -10.71
CA PRO A 232 -18.52 -7.83 -10.86
C PRO A 232 -18.39 -6.95 -12.12
N ASN A 233 -19.33 -7.04 -13.06
CA ASN A 233 -19.23 -6.37 -14.37
C ASN A 233 -19.90 -5.00 -14.45
N ASP A 234 -20.68 -4.59 -13.44
CA ASP A 234 -21.65 -3.52 -13.65
C ASP A 234 -21.92 -2.67 -12.41
N CYS A 235 -20.95 -1.87 -11.93
CA CYS A 235 -21.26 -0.74 -11.05
C CYS A 235 -20.04 0.17 -10.73
N SER A 236 -19.86 1.26 -11.46
CA SER A 236 -19.02 2.38 -10.98
C SER A 236 -19.58 2.95 -9.67
N ASN A 237 -20.90 3.11 -9.60
CA ASN A 237 -21.58 3.69 -8.44
C ASN A 237 -21.43 2.88 -7.14
N PHE A 238 -21.35 1.55 -7.22
CA PHE A 238 -21.13 0.70 -6.04
C PHE A 238 -19.72 0.92 -5.50
N VAL A 239 -18.72 0.85 -6.40
CA VAL A 239 -17.33 1.15 -6.07
C VAL A 239 -17.20 2.55 -5.48
N ASP A 240 -17.84 3.56 -6.06
CA ASP A 240 -17.81 4.94 -5.55
C ASP A 240 -18.38 5.04 -4.12
N CYS A 241 -19.44 4.27 -3.81
CA CYS A 241 -20.00 4.22 -2.47
C CYS A 241 -19.06 3.50 -1.49
N LEU A 242 -18.42 2.40 -1.90
CA LEU A 242 -17.44 1.68 -1.08
C LEU A 242 -16.22 2.55 -0.78
N GLU A 243 -15.69 3.26 -1.79
CA GLU A 243 -14.57 4.21 -1.62
C GLU A 243 -14.97 5.36 -0.67
N LYS A 244 -16.22 5.82 -0.73
CA LYS A 244 -16.73 6.83 0.21
C LYS A 244 -16.86 6.26 1.63
N LEU A 245 -17.33 5.03 1.80
CA LEU A 245 -17.42 4.37 3.12
C LEU A 245 -16.03 4.18 3.73
N LEU A 246 -15.06 3.67 2.95
CA LEU A 246 -13.68 3.50 3.41
C LEU A 246 -13.08 4.82 3.91
N LYS A 247 -13.27 5.92 3.17
CA LYS A 247 -12.81 7.24 3.61
C LYS A 247 -13.46 7.72 4.91
N LEU A 248 -14.75 7.44 5.08
CA LEU A 248 -15.44 7.77 6.33
C LEU A 248 -14.87 6.93 7.49
N CYS A 249 -14.59 5.63 7.29
CA CYS A 249 -13.97 4.78 8.31
C CYS A 249 -12.59 5.31 8.72
N GLN A 250 -11.75 5.64 7.73
CA GLN A 250 -10.43 6.25 7.97
C GLN A 250 -10.55 7.56 8.75
N GLY A 251 -11.53 8.41 8.41
CA GLY A 251 -11.83 9.63 9.15
C GLY A 251 -12.23 9.38 10.60
N ILE A 252 -12.98 8.31 10.90
CA ILE A 252 -13.26 7.92 12.29
C ILE A 252 -11.95 7.52 13.00
N GLY A 253 -11.09 6.72 12.36
CA GLY A 253 -9.79 6.32 12.93
C GLY A 253 -8.93 7.52 13.33
N GLU A 254 -8.78 8.51 12.44
CA GLU A 254 -8.06 9.76 12.74
C GLU A 254 -8.64 10.51 13.93
N GLN A 255 -9.98 10.52 14.07
CA GLN A 255 -10.63 11.15 15.22
C GLN A 255 -10.50 10.34 16.50
N ILE A 256 -10.44 9.00 16.44
CA ILE A 256 -10.14 8.17 17.62
C ILE A 256 -8.71 8.44 18.10
N ASP A 257 -7.74 8.56 17.18
CA ASP A 257 -6.37 8.91 17.53
C ASP A 257 -6.28 10.31 18.17
N GLU A 258 -6.98 11.30 17.61
CA GLU A 258 -7.08 12.66 18.17
C GLU A 258 -7.74 12.64 19.56
N LEU A 259 -8.80 11.87 19.75
CA LEU A 259 -9.46 11.69 21.05
C LEU A 259 -8.51 11.06 22.07
N GLY A 260 -7.74 10.04 21.66
CA GLY A 260 -6.72 9.39 22.47
C GLY A 260 -5.63 10.37 22.92
N ALA A 261 -5.16 11.23 22.02
CA ALA A 261 -4.17 12.27 22.34
C ALA A 261 -4.70 13.30 23.37
N CYS A 262 -5.98 13.69 23.28
CA CYS A 262 -6.58 14.65 24.21
C CYS A 262 -6.80 14.11 25.64
N LEU A 263 -6.64 12.80 25.85
CA LEU A 263 -6.81 12.15 27.16
C LEU A 263 -5.56 12.21 28.05
N TYR A 264 -4.40 12.53 27.47
CA TYR A 264 -3.19 12.74 28.25
C TYR A 264 -3.27 14.04 29.08
N PRO A 265 -2.76 14.06 30.32
CA PRO A 265 -2.74 15.28 31.13
C PRO A 265 -1.87 16.41 30.55
N PRO A 266 -2.31 17.68 30.66
CA PRO A 266 -3.63 18.13 31.08
C PRO A 266 -4.68 17.87 29.98
N GLN A 267 -5.83 17.27 30.34
CA GLN A 267 -6.84 16.89 29.36
C GLN A 267 -7.45 18.09 28.61
N GLU A 268 -7.57 17.95 27.29
CA GLU A 268 -8.08 18.99 26.39
C GLU A 268 -9.59 18.84 26.12
N VAL A 269 -10.42 19.02 27.15
CA VAL A 269 -11.89 18.81 27.08
C VAL A 269 -12.58 19.49 25.87
N PRO A 270 -12.24 20.73 25.47
CA PRO A 270 -12.83 21.35 24.28
C PRO A 270 -12.49 20.61 22.98
N ALA A 271 -11.25 20.11 22.86
CA ALA A 271 -10.82 19.33 21.71
C ALA A 271 -11.53 17.97 21.68
N MET A 272 -11.63 17.28 22.83
CA MET A 272 -12.39 16.03 22.94
C MET A 272 -13.84 16.17 22.47
N LYS A 273 -14.49 17.27 22.85
CA LYS A 273 -15.86 17.56 22.42
C LYS A 273 -15.95 17.75 20.90
N ALA A 274 -15.04 18.54 20.32
CA ALA A 274 -15.00 18.77 18.88
C ALA A 274 -14.75 17.47 18.11
N THR A 275 -13.85 16.62 18.60
CA THR A 275 -13.57 15.30 18.04
C THR A 275 -14.78 14.38 18.11
N SER A 276 -15.50 14.35 19.23
CA SER A 276 -16.74 13.57 19.38
C SER A 276 -17.85 14.05 18.42
N GLU A 277 -18.00 15.36 18.23
CA GLU A 277 -18.95 15.93 17.26
C GLU A 277 -18.60 15.55 15.82
N LYS A 278 -17.30 15.54 15.46
CA LYS A 278 -16.85 15.08 14.15
C LYS A 278 -17.12 13.59 13.94
N ILE A 279 -16.84 12.72 14.94
CA ILE A 279 -17.17 11.29 14.87
C ILE A 279 -18.67 11.09 14.61
N PHE A 280 -19.52 11.81 15.33
CA PHE A 280 -20.97 11.74 15.13
C PHE A 280 -21.38 12.16 13.71
N SER A 281 -20.84 13.27 13.20
CA SER A 281 -21.10 13.72 11.83
C SER A 281 -20.66 12.70 10.77
N ILE A 282 -19.54 12.02 10.99
CA ILE A 282 -19.05 10.98 10.08
C ILE A 282 -19.98 9.76 10.09
N ILE A 283 -20.48 9.36 11.27
CA ILE A 283 -21.47 8.27 11.39
C ILE A 283 -22.77 8.60 10.65
N ASP A 284 -23.27 9.84 10.77
CA ASP A 284 -24.45 10.30 10.01
C ASP A 284 -24.22 10.18 8.50
N ASP A 285 -23.05 10.62 8.01
CA ASP A 285 -22.69 10.49 6.60
C ASP A 285 -22.58 9.01 6.16
N MET A 286 -22.05 8.13 7.00
CA MET A 286 -22.01 6.68 6.73
C MET A 286 -23.41 6.11 6.54
N GLN A 287 -24.36 6.47 7.40
CA GLN A 287 -25.75 6.02 7.28
C GLN A 287 -26.36 6.45 5.94
N VAL A 288 -26.11 7.68 5.49
CA VAL A 288 -26.57 8.15 4.18
C VAL A 288 -26.01 7.30 3.05
N VAL A 289 -24.71 6.98 3.09
CA VAL A 289 -24.07 6.17 2.03
C VAL A 289 -24.59 4.73 2.05
N LEU A 290 -24.79 4.14 3.23
CA LEU A 290 -25.40 2.81 3.38
C LEU A 290 -26.83 2.77 2.83
N LEU A 291 -27.65 3.79 3.11
CA LEU A 291 -29.00 3.88 2.55
C LEU A 291 -28.98 3.96 1.02
N LEU A 292 -28.02 4.69 0.44
CA LEU A 292 -27.84 4.74 -1.01
C LEU A 292 -27.48 3.37 -1.59
N LEU A 293 -26.61 2.61 -0.91
CA LEU A 293 -26.23 1.26 -1.29
C LEU A 293 -27.38 0.25 -1.19
N ILE A 294 -28.19 0.33 -0.13
CA ILE A 294 -29.29 -0.62 0.12
C ILE A 294 -30.51 -0.31 -0.75
N TRP A 295 -30.80 0.98 -1.02
CA TRP A 295 -32.04 1.38 -1.67
C TRP A 295 -31.92 1.49 -3.20
N LYS A 296 -30.75 1.85 -3.76
CA LYS A 296 -30.58 1.91 -5.24
C LYS A 296 -30.78 0.58 -5.97
N PRO A 297 -30.37 -0.59 -5.45
CA PRO A 297 -30.60 -1.88 -6.11
C PRO A 297 -32.09 -2.21 -6.27
N LYS A 298 -32.94 -1.79 -5.32
CA LYS A 298 -34.40 -2.02 -5.35
C LYS A 298 -35.13 -1.24 -6.45
N CYS A 299 -34.52 -0.19 -7.01
CA CYS A 299 -35.11 0.57 -8.12
C CYS A 299 -34.80 -0.01 -9.51
N ARG A 300 -33.90 -1.01 -9.64
CA ARG A 300 -33.64 -1.69 -10.92
C ARG A 300 -34.47 -2.95 -11.16
N THR A 301 -35.27 -3.37 -10.18
CA THR A 301 -36.09 -4.61 -10.24
C THR A 301 -37.59 -4.36 -10.14
N LEU A 302 -38.05 -3.19 -10.61
CA LEU A 302 -39.47 -2.98 -10.90
C LEU A 302 -39.70 -3.18 -12.41
N PRO A 303 -40.58 -4.12 -12.82
CA PRO A 303 -40.86 -4.40 -14.23
C PRO A 303 -41.54 -3.23 -14.95
#